data_AF-A0A9E0NF63-F1
#
_entry.id   AF-A0A9E0NF63-F1
#
_cell.length_a   1.000
_cell.length_b   1.000
_cell.length_c   1.000
_cell.angle_alpha   90.00
_cell.angle_beta   90.00
_cell.angle_gamma   90.00
#
_symmetry.space_group_name_H-M   'P 1'
#
loop_
_entity.id
_entity.type
_entity.pdbx_description
1 polymer ?
#
loop_
_entity_poly.entity_id
_entity_poly.type
_entity_poly.pdbx_seq_one_letter_code
_entity_poly.pdbx_strand_id
1 'polypeptide(L)'
;MAALATGFAPSGFGEWSYLAGLWHDLGKYRPGFQRYIRQDADASAHDTVASHDKTHSAAGARLAIDRFGVAGHALAYLIAGHHAGLSDWRDLDYRLQSDAARCELNESLESIPGDIQQASLVSDLCRVPGGSKGFALWLRLLFSCLVDADFLDTERFMEAGKADSRSRPPAMAGED
;
A
#
# COMPACT_ATOMS: atom_id res chain seq x y z
N MET A 1 -6.09 4.41 -6.04
CA MET A 1 -5.59 3.03 -5.91
C MET A 1 -6.60 1.87 -6.02
N ALA A 2 -7.42 1.54 -5.00
CA ALA A 2 -8.14 0.25 -4.92
C ALA A 2 -9.00 -0.12 -6.15
N ALA A 3 -9.78 0.84 -6.67
CA ALA A 3 -10.58 0.65 -7.88
C ALA A 3 -9.72 0.40 -9.14
N LEU A 4 -8.52 0.99 -9.19
CA LEU A 4 -7.58 0.81 -10.30
C LEU A 4 -6.99 -0.62 -10.29
N ALA A 5 -6.59 -1.11 -9.12
CA ALA A 5 -6.14 -2.50 -8.95
C ALA A 5 -7.21 -3.51 -9.38
N THR A 6 -8.47 -3.28 -9.01
CA THR A 6 -9.61 -4.09 -9.48
C THR A 6 -9.82 -3.98 -10.99
N GLY A 7 -9.62 -2.81 -11.58
CA GLY A 7 -9.74 -2.59 -13.03
C GLY A 7 -8.74 -3.39 -13.86
N PHE A 8 -7.55 -3.66 -13.32
CA PHE A 8 -6.55 -4.55 -13.95
C PHE A 8 -6.83 -6.04 -13.72
N ALA A 9 -7.63 -6.37 -12.71
CA ALA A 9 -7.80 -7.73 -12.27
C ALA A 9 -8.72 -8.52 -13.21
N PRO A 10 -8.37 -9.78 -13.57
CA PRO A 10 -9.28 -10.64 -14.30
C PRO A 10 -10.58 -10.90 -13.56
N SER A 11 -11.61 -11.36 -14.29
CA SER A 11 -12.88 -11.77 -13.66
C SER A 11 -12.64 -12.84 -12.57
N GLY A 12 -13.23 -12.64 -11.40
CA GLY A 12 -13.05 -13.50 -10.23
C GLY A 12 -11.92 -13.09 -9.27
N PHE A 13 -11.21 -11.98 -9.53
CA PHE A 13 -10.11 -11.47 -8.69
C PHE A 13 -10.48 -10.20 -7.90
N GLY A 14 -11.71 -9.71 -8.06
CA GLY A 14 -12.13 -8.37 -7.66
C GLY A 14 -11.93 -8.03 -6.19
N GLU A 15 -12.43 -8.86 -5.26
CA GLU A 15 -12.32 -8.57 -3.82
C GLU A 15 -10.87 -8.58 -3.33
N TRP A 16 -10.07 -9.53 -3.81
CA TRP A 16 -8.66 -9.65 -3.43
C TRP A 16 -7.82 -8.47 -3.94
N SER A 17 -8.01 -8.10 -5.20
CA SER A 17 -7.32 -6.95 -5.81
C SER A 17 -7.76 -5.63 -5.17
N TYR A 18 -9.06 -5.47 -4.88
CA TYR A 18 -9.59 -4.30 -4.20
C TYR A 18 -8.96 -4.14 -2.82
N LEU A 19 -8.98 -5.21 -2.02
CA LEU A 19 -8.51 -5.16 -0.64
C LEU A 19 -6.99 -5.01 -0.55
N ALA A 20 -6.25 -5.67 -1.45
CA ALA A 20 -4.81 -5.45 -1.59
C ALA A 20 -4.52 -3.98 -1.94
N GLY A 21 -5.20 -3.41 -2.95
CA GLY A 21 -5.02 -2.01 -3.32
C GLY A 21 -5.42 -1.02 -2.21
N LEU A 22 -6.47 -1.33 -1.45
CA LEU A 22 -6.95 -0.52 -0.34
C LEU A 22 -5.97 -0.49 0.83
N TRP A 23 -5.31 -1.60 1.12
CA TRP A 23 -4.46 -1.75 2.31
C TRP A 23 -2.96 -1.74 2.04
N HIS A 24 -2.50 -1.78 0.78
CA HIS A 24 -1.06 -1.89 0.50
C HIS A 24 -0.21 -0.79 1.17
N ASP A 25 -0.79 0.41 1.25
CA ASP A 25 -0.19 1.63 1.77
C ASP A 25 -0.70 2.05 3.15
N LEU A 26 -1.34 1.13 3.88
CA LEU A 26 -1.99 1.48 5.15
C LEU A 26 -1.03 2.12 6.16
N GLY A 27 0.26 1.75 6.12
CA GLY A 27 1.30 2.36 6.95
C GLY A 27 1.61 3.82 6.64
N LYS A 28 1.13 4.35 5.50
CA LYS A 28 1.27 5.77 5.14
C LYS A 28 0.37 6.67 5.97
N TYR A 29 -0.68 6.14 6.62
CA TYR A 29 -1.57 6.92 7.50
C TYR A 29 -0.91 7.32 8.83
N ARG A 30 0.21 6.68 9.21
CA ARG A 30 0.90 6.98 10.46
C ARG A 30 1.42 8.41 10.49
N PRO A 31 1.36 9.10 11.65
CA PRO A 31 1.90 10.44 11.79
C PRO A 31 3.37 10.55 11.36
N GLY A 32 4.19 9.53 11.65
CA GLY A 32 5.60 9.49 11.24
C GLY A 32 5.79 9.53 9.72
N PHE A 33 5.08 8.67 9.00
CA PHE A 33 5.14 8.64 7.54
C PHE A 33 4.60 9.93 6.91
N GLN A 34 3.53 10.50 7.49
CA GLN A 34 2.99 11.78 7.04
C GLN A 34 3.96 12.95 7.26
N ARG A 35 4.77 12.94 8.33
CA ARG A 35 5.86 13.92 8.49
C ARG A 35 6.93 13.72 7.44
N TYR A 36 7.36 12.47 7.22
CA TYR A 36 8.38 12.13 6.23
C TYR A 36 8.07 12.71 4.84
N ILE A 37 6.88 12.44 4.30
CA ILE A 37 6.52 12.90 2.95
C ILE A 37 6.34 14.42 2.83
N ARG A 38 6.00 15.12 3.93
CA ARG A 38 5.91 16.59 3.95
C ARG A 38 7.28 17.24 4.00
N GLN A 39 8.20 16.65 4.76
CA GLN A 39 9.59 17.11 4.83
C GLN A 39 10.36 16.85 3.54
N ASP A 40 10.08 15.75 2.84
CA ASP A 40 10.67 15.47 1.52
C ASP A 40 10.15 16.43 0.43
N ALA A 41 8.90 16.89 0.55
CA ALA A 41 8.32 17.91 -0.34
C ALA A 41 8.94 19.31 -0.12
N ASP A 42 9.28 19.64 1.13
CA ASP A 42 9.98 20.87 1.52
C ASP A 42 11.50 20.64 1.54
N ALA A 43 12.11 20.54 0.35
CA ALA A 43 13.54 20.22 0.10
C ALA A 43 14.61 21.16 0.73
N SER A 44 14.25 21.92 1.76
CA SER A 44 15.09 22.79 2.59
C SER A 44 15.35 22.26 4.01
N ALA A 45 14.76 21.14 4.43
CA ALA A 45 14.93 20.61 5.80
C ALA A 45 16.18 19.71 5.94
N HIS A 46 17.18 20.18 6.69
CA HIS A 46 18.38 19.45 7.12
C HIS A 46 18.11 18.39 8.21
N ASP A 47 16.86 17.92 8.36
CA ASP A 47 16.47 16.98 9.41
C ASP A 47 16.45 15.53 8.88
N THR A 48 17.20 14.68 9.57
CA THR A 48 17.23 13.24 9.27
C THR A 48 15.97 12.57 9.81
N VAL A 49 15.05 12.19 8.92
CA VAL A 49 13.88 11.39 9.26
C VAL A 49 14.30 10.00 9.73
N ALA A 50 13.77 9.56 10.88
CA ALA A 50 14.02 8.23 11.41
C ALA A 50 13.69 7.14 10.39
N SER A 51 14.53 6.10 10.29
CA SER A 51 14.35 5.00 9.32
C SER A 51 12.96 4.35 9.42
N HIS A 52 12.43 4.22 10.64
CA HIS A 52 11.09 3.69 10.91
C HIS A 52 9.96 4.53 10.31
N ASP A 53 10.13 5.85 10.19
CA ASP A 53 9.09 6.73 9.64
C ASP A 53 8.98 6.60 8.11
N LYS A 54 9.87 5.85 7.45
CA LYS A 54 9.86 5.60 6.01
C LYS A 54 9.20 4.28 5.61
N THR A 55 8.99 3.36 6.55
CA THR A 55 8.35 2.06 6.27
C THR A 55 6.82 2.21 6.26
N HIS A 56 6.12 1.41 5.46
CA HIS A 56 4.65 1.46 5.42
C HIS A 56 3.96 0.19 4.88
N SER A 57 4.72 -0.83 4.49
CA SER A 57 4.17 -2.04 3.87
C SER A 57 3.72 -3.10 4.88
N ALA A 58 4.04 -2.94 6.17
CA ALA A 58 3.76 -3.94 7.19
C ALA A 58 2.35 -3.80 7.76
N ALA A 59 1.85 -2.58 7.95
CA ALA A 59 0.55 -2.33 8.58
C ALA A 59 -0.60 -3.05 7.86
N GLY A 60 -0.74 -2.88 6.54
CA GLY A 60 -1.81 -3.52 5.77
C GLY A 60 -1.69 -5.05 5.74
N ALA A 61 -0.47 -5.56 5.63
CA ALA A 61 -0.20 -7.00 5.67
C ALA A 61 -0.57 -7.61 7.02
N ARG A 62 -0.22 -6.92 8.12
CA ARG A 62 -0.57 -7.34 9.48
C ARG A 62 -2.07 -7.34 9.70
N LEU A 63 -2.75 -6.27 9.27
CA LEU A 63 -4.20 -6.15 9.37
C LEU A 63 -4.89 -7.32 8.65
N ALA A 64 -4.42 -7.68 7.46
CA ALA A 64 -4.98 -8.81 6.71
C ALA A 64 -4.85 -10.14 7.45
N ILE A 65 -3.68 -10.43 8.02
CA ILE A 65 -3.46 -11.67 8.79
C ILE A 65 -4.33 -11.68 10.06
N ASP A 66 -4.37 -10.58 10.81
CA ASP A 66 -5.17 -10.48 12.03
C ASP A 66 -6.67 -10.66 11.75
N ARG A 67 -7.15 -10.20 10.58
CA ARG A 67 -8.57 -10.24 10.21
C ARG A 67 -9.02 -11.53 9.54
N PHE A 68 -8.17 -12.14 8.71
CA PHE A 68 -8.59 -13.21 7.80
C PHE A 68 -7.75 -14.48 7.94
N GLY A 69 -6.80 -14.55 8.89
CA GLY A 69 -5.99 -15.73 9.16
C GLY A 69 -5.30 -16.26 7.90
N VAL A 70 -5.63 -17.50 7.51
CA VAL A 70 -5.02 -18.17 6.33
C VAL A 70 -5.23 -17.38 5.04
N ALA A 71 -6.44 -16.85 4.80
CA ALA A 71 -6.71 -15.99 3.65
C ALA A 71 -5.91 -14.68 3.73
N GLY A 72 -5.73 -14.16 4.95
CA GLY A 72 -4.94 -12.98 5.23
C GLY A 72 -3.47 -13.10 4.82
N HIS A 73 -2.88 -14.29 4.88
CA HIS A 73 -1.50 -14.50 4.44
C HIS A 73 -1.32 -14.26 2.94
N ALA A 74 -2.30 -14.60 2.10
CA ALA A 74 -2.24 -14.30 0.67
C ALA A 74 -2.22 -12.79 0.42
N LEU A 75 -3.10 -12.03 1.09
CA LEU A 75 -3.10 -10.57 1.03
C LEU A 75 -1.81 -9.97 1.59
N ALA A 76 -1.32 -10.47 2.71
CA ALA A 76 -0.09 -10.01 3.32
C ALA A 76 1.12 -10.20 2.42
N TYR A 77 1.16 -11.29 1.65
CA TYR A 77 2.22 -11.52 0.69
C TYR A 77 2.20 -10.50 -0.46
N LEU A 78 1.01 -10.14 -0.95
CA LEU A 78 0.83 -9.10 -1.97
C LEU A 78 1.20 -7.72 -1.43
N ILE A 79 0.64 -7.38 -0.27
CA ILE A 79 0.81 -6.08 0.37
C ILE A 79 2.25 -5.89 0.80
N ALA A 80 2.87 -6.78 1.56
CA ALA A 80 4.23 -6.52 2.02
C ALA A 80 5.28 -6.55 0.90
N GLY A 81 4.97 -7.22 -0.21
CA GLY A 81 5.85 -7.36 -1.38
C GLY A 81 5.79 -6.21 -2.39
N HIS A 82 4.84 -5.28 -2.29
CA HIS A 82 4.57 -4.32 -3.39
C HIS A 82 5.76 -3.42 -3.78
N HIS A 83 6.70 -3.16 -2.85
CA HIS A 83 7.93 -2.41 -3.15
C HIS A 83 9.18 -3.26 -3.36
N ALA A 84 9.30 -4.39 -2.66
CA ALA A 84 10.52 -5.19 -2.63
C ALA A 84 10.46 -6.42 -3.54
N GLY A 85 9.30 -6.68 -4.16
CA GLY A 85 9.00 -7.93 -4.81
C GLY A 85 8.56 -9.03 -3.84
N LEU A 86 8.08 -10.14 -4.40
CA LEU A 86 7.62 -11.30 -3.65
C LEU A 86 8.83 -12.04 -3.02
N SER A 87 9.00 -11.89 -1.71
CA SER A 87 10.08 -12.48 -0.91
C SER A 87 9.81 -13.97 -0.59
N ASP A 88 10.75 -14.70 0.01
CA ASP A 88 10.40 -15.98 0.64
C ASP A 88 9.38 -15.74 1.77
N TRP A 89 8.38 -16.62 1.88
CA TRP A 89 7.32 -16.47 2.88
C TRP A 89 7.87 -16.47 4.31
N ARG A 90 8.90 -17.27 4.61
CA ARG A 90 9.45 -17.39 5.97
C ARG A 90 10.11 -16.10 6.42
N ASP A 91 10.87 -15.46 5.53
CA ASP A 91 11.53 -14.18 5.80
C ASP A 91 10.49 -13.08 6.00
N LEU A 92 9.43 -13.09 5.17
CA LEU A 92 8.34 -12.15 5.31
C LEU A 92 7.58 -12.35 6.62
N ASP A 93 7.22 -13.59 6.95
CA ASP A 93 6.49 -13.93 8.17
C ASP A 93 7.28 -13.52 9.43
N TYR A 94 8.59 -13.80 9.46
CA TYR A 94 9.47 -13.34 10.54
C TYR A 94 9.45 -11.81 10.68
N ARG A 95 9.55 -11.07 9.57
CA ARG A 95 9.47 -9.59 9.58
C ARG A 95 8.11 -9.10 10.08
N LEU A 96 7.02 -9.72 9.66
CA LEU A 96 5.67 -9.35 10.05
C LEU A 96 5.36 -9.69 11.51
N GLN A 97 6.08 -10.63 12.13
CA GLN A 97 5.94 -10.94 13.56
C GLN A 97 6.73 -9.98 14.48
N SER A 98 7.54 -9.08 13.91
CA SER A 98 8.33 -8.14 14.70
C SER A 98 7.47 -7.09 15.43
N ASP A 99 7.99 -6.58 16.55
CA ASP A 99 7.38 -5.47 17.28
C ASP A 99 7.23 -4.22 16.40
N ALA A 100 8.20 -3.98 15.51
CA ALA A 100 8.14 -2.86 14.58
C ALA A 100 6.92 -2.95 13.64
N ALA A 101 6.64 -4.13 13.08
CA ALA A 101 5.45 -4.34 12.24
C ALA A 101 4.15 -4.17 13.05
N ARG A 102 4.14 -4.58 14.32
CA ARG A 102 2.98 -4.40 15.21
C ARG A 102 2.76 -2.94 15.56
N CYS A 103 3.82 -2.19 15.87
CA CYS A 103 3.76 -0.75 16.10
C CYS A 103 3.27 -0.02 14.84
N GLU A 104 3.79 -0.38 13.67
CA GLU A 104 3.34 0.17 12.38
C GLU A 104 1.83 0.00 12.19
N LEU A 105 1.30 -1.20 12.47
CA LEU A 105 -0.15 -1.44 12.43
C LEU A 105 -0.89 -0.56 13.42
N ASN A 106 -0.52 -0.57 14.70
CA ASN A 106 -1.25 0.13 15.75
C ASN A 106 -1.34 1.64 15.48
N GLU A 107 -0.23 2.29 15.13
CA GLU A 107 -0.20 3.72 14.78
C GLU A 107 -1.08 4.02 13.56
N SER A 108 -1.15 3.11 12.59
CA SER A 108 -1.98 3.28 11.41
C SER A 108 -3.46 3.19 11.76
N LEU A 109 -3.84 2.23 12.62
CA LEU A 109 -5.23 2.03 13.05
C LEU A 109 -5.81 3.23 13.79
N GLU A 110 -4.99 4.02 14.46
CA GLU A 110 -5.42 5.27 15.13
C GLU A 110 -5.77 6.38 14.13
N SER A 111 -5.24 6.31 12.90
CA SER A 111 -5.29 7.39 11.92
C SER A 111 -6.12 7.08 10.67
N ILE A 112 -6.46 5.81 10.43
CA ILE A 112 -7.25 5.42 9.25
C ILE A 112 -8.75 5.68 9.42
N PRO A 113 -9.45 6.04 8.33
CA PRO A 113 -10.91 6.00 8.28
C PRO A 113 -11.49 4.62 8.61
N GLY A 114 -12.62 4.60 9.33
CA GLY A 114 -13.24 3.37 9.81
C GLY A 114 -13.75 2.44 8.70
N ASP A 115 -14.18 2.98 7.57
CA ASP A 115 -14.59 2.23 6.38
C ASP A 115 -13.42 1.48 5.73
N ILE A 116 -12.23 2.11 5.68
CA ILE A 116 -10.99 1.48 5.23
C ILE A 116 -10.60 0.35 6.18
N GLN A 117 -10.67 0.59 7.49
CA GLN A 117 -10.36 -0.41 8.51
C GLN A 117 -11.30 -1.63 8.46
N GLN A 118 -12.60 -1.38 8.24
CA GLN A 118 -13.64 -2.40 8.35
C GLN A 118 -13.89 -3.19 7.06
N ALA A 119 -13.20 -2.84 5.97
CA ALA A 119 -13.25 -3.60 4.73
C ALA A 119 -13.08 -5.11 4.98
N SER A 120 -13.89 -5.91 4.27
CA SER A 120 -14.02 -7.34 4.52
C SER A 120 -13.73 -8.13 3.25
N LEU A 121 -13.30 -9.36 3.44
CA LEU A 121 -13.10 -10.35 2.39
C LEU A 121 -14.14 -11.46 2.56
N VAL A 122 -15.04 -11.61 1.59
CA VAL A 122 -16.08 -12.64 1.60
C VAL A 122 -15.64 -13.87 0.80
N SER A 123 -14.81 -13.65 -0.21
CA SER A 123 -14.26 -14.68 -1.09
C SER A 123 -13.49 -15.76 -0.34
N ASP A 124 -13.80 -17.01 -0.66
CA ASP A 124 -13.11 -18.18 -0.11
C ASP A 124 -11.81 -18.44 -0.87
N LEU A 125 -10.70 -18.53 -0.13
CA LEU A 125 -9.38 -18.89 -0.64
C LEU A 125 -9.39 -20.25 -1.37
N CYS A 126 -10.29 -21.16 -1.00
CA CYS A 126 -10.42 -22.47 -1.66
C CYS A 126 -11.09 -22.37 -3.05
N ARG A 127 -11.70 -21.23 -3.38
CA ARG A 127 -12.46 -21.02 -4.62
C ARG A 127 -11.77 -20.05 -5.57
N VAL A 128 -10.47 -19.79 -5.37
CA VAL A 128 -9.69 -18.95 -6.28
C VAL A 128 -9.63 -19.55 -7.69
N PRO A 129 -9.56 -18.72 -8.74
CA PRO A 129 -9.38 -19.19 -10.11
C PRO A 129 -8.20 -20.16 -10.27
N GLY A 130 -8.47 -21.32 -10.88
CA GLY A 130 -7.49 -22.39 -11.06
C GLY A 130 -7.23 -23.27 -9.82
N GLY A 131 -7.90 -23.01 -8.69
CA GLY A 131 -7.80 -23.79 -7.46
C GLY A 131 -6.36 -23.89 -6.93
N SER A 132 -6.04 -24.98 -6.23
CA SER A 132 -4.70 -25.18 -5.64
C SER A 132 -3.56 -25.18 -6.66
N LYS A 133 -3.80 -25.73 -7.86
CA LYS A 133 -2.81 -25.75 -8.96
C LYS A 133 -2.59 -24.37 -9.58
N GLY A 134 -3.63 -23.54 -9.62
CA GLY A 134 -3.58 -22.18 -10.14
C GLY A 134 -3.17 -21.12 -9.12
N PHE A 135 -3.12 -21.46 -7.84
CA PHE A 135 -2.90 -20.52 -6.74
C PHE A 135 -1.67 -19.62 -6.96
N ALA A 136 -0.55 -20.22 -7.35
CA ALA A 136 0.69 -19.48 -7.54
C ALA A 136 0.63 -18.50 -8.73
N LEU A 137 -0.12 -18.83 -9.79
CA LEU A 137 -0.35 -17.92 -10.91
C LEU A 137 -1.33 -16.82 -10.51
N TRP A 138 -2.43 -17.20 -9.84
CA TRP A 138 -3.43 -16.27 -9.31
C TRP A 138 -2.79 -15.19 -8.41
N LEU A 139 -1.92 -15.59 -7.48
CA LEU A 139 -1.21 -14.69 -6.59
C LEU A 139 -0.28 -13.73 -7.37
N ARG A 140 0.45 -14.22 -8.37
CA ARG A 140 1.34 -13.39 -9.20
C ARG A 140 0.58 -12.40 -10.08
N LEU A 141 -0.60 -12.80 -10.59
CA LEU A 141 -1.46 -11.90 -11.35
C LEU A 141 -2.03 -10.80 -10.45
N LEU A 142 -2.51 -11.13 -9.25
CA LEU A 142 -2.92 -10.12 -8.26
C LEU A 142 -1.78 -9.16 -7.92
N PHE A 143 -0.56 -9.69 -7.75
CA PHE A 143 0.62 -8.88 -7.49
C PHE A 143 0.92 -7.91 -8.64
N SER A 144 0.87 -8.39 -9.89
CA SER A 144 1.03 -7.53 -11.07
C SER A 144 -0.02 -6.42 -11.10
N CYS A 145 -1.30 -6.76 -10.93
CA CYS A 145 -2.39 -5.77 -10.90
C CYS A 145 -2.19 -4.73 -9.79
N LEU A 146 -1.69 -5.14 -8.62
CA LEU A 146 -1.38 -4.24 -7.53
C LEU A 146 -0.24 -3.28 -7.88
N VAL A 147 0.89 -3.81 -8.39
CA VAL A 147 2.06 -2.99 -8.75
C VAL A 147 1.75 -2.04 -9.91
N ASP A 148 1.04 -2.51 -10.94
CA ASP A 148 0.64 -1.68 -12.08
C ASP A 148 -0.30 -0.54 -11.62
N ALA A 149 -1.22 -0.83 -10.69
CA ALA A 149 -2.08 0.19 -10.12
C ALA A 149 -1.30 1.20 -9.27
N ASP A 150 -0.34 0.75 -8.46
CA ASP A 150 0.45 1.63 -7.57
C ASP A 150 1.29 2.60 -8.39
N PHE A 151 1.94 2.07 -9.43
CA PHE A 151 2.74 2.87 -10.36
C PHE A 151 1.90 3.98 -11.02
N LEU A 152 0.71 3.65 -11.52
CA LEU A 152 -0.17 4.62 -12.18
C LEU A 152 -0.83 5.60 -11.21
N ASP A 153 -1.17 5.19 -9.99
CA ASP A 153 -1.71 6.10 -8.95
C ASP A 153 -0.62 7.11 -8.54
N THR A 154 0.61 6.64 -8.39
CA THR A 154 1.79 7.48 -8.12
C THR A 154 2.08 8.44 -9.28
N GLU A 155 2.07 7.95 -10.52
CA GLU A 155 2.28 8.80 -11.71
C GLU A 155 1.24 9.92 -11.77
N ARG A 156 -0.05 9.61 -11.59
CA ARG A 156 -1.14 10.60 -11.55
C ARG A 156 -0.93 11.64 -10.45
N PHE A 157 -0.50 11.21 -9.27
CA PHE A 157 -0.20 12.12 -8.16
C PHE A 157 0.96 13.07 -8.52
N MET A 158 2.04 12.55 -9.10
CA MET A 158 3.19 13.37 -9.52
C MET A 158 2.83 14.35 -10.64
N GLU A 159 2.00 13.95 -11.60
CA GLU A 159 1.54 14.82 -12.70
C GLU A 159 0.62 15.94 -12.20
N ALA A 160 -0.28 15.65 -11.27
CA ALA A 160 -1.12 16.66 -10.64
C ALA A 160 -0.28 17.75 -9.95
N GLY A 161 0.78 17.38 -9.22
CA GLY A 161 1.70 18.34 -8.61
C GLY A 161 2.48 19.19 -9.63
N LYS A 162 2.82 18.62 -10.79
CA LYS A 162 3.43 19.39 -11.90
C LYS A 162 2.46 20.34 -12.58
N ALA A 163 1.17 20.02 -12.62
CA ALA A 163 0.16 20.92 -13.16
C ALA A 163 -0.05 22.14 -12.23
N ASP A 164 -0.13 21.89 -10.91
CA ASP A 164 -0.36 22.94 -9.91
C ASP A 164 0.82 23.93 -9.79
N SER A 165 2.06 23.44 -9.96
CA SER A 165 3.26 24.29 -10.01
C SER A 165 3.35 25.16 -11.27
N ARG A 166 2.72 24.76 -12.38
CA ARG A 166 2.67 25.55 -13.64
C ARG A 166 1.61 26.65 -13.64
N SER A 167 0.58 26.54 -12.80
CA SER A 167 -0.48 27.56 -12.64
C SER A 167 -0.07 28.77 -11.80
N ARG A 168 1.12 28.76 -11.20
CA ARG A 168 1.65 29.91 -10.45
C ARG A 168 2.38 30.83 -11.44
N PRO A 169 1.82 32.00 -11.81
CA PRO A 169 2.52 32.94 -12.68
C PRO A 169 3.84 33.37 -12.00
N PRO A 170 4.93 33.56 -12.76
CA PRO A 170 6.16 34.09 -12.19
C PRO A 170 5.82 35.41 -11.49
N ALA A 171 6.27 35.55 -10.24
CA ALA A 171 6.18 36.82 -9.54
C ALA A 171 6.92 37.86 -10.37
N MET A 172 6.18 38.77 -10.98
CA MET A 172 6.75 39.92 -11.68
C MET A 172 7.58 40.67 -10.65
N ALA A 173 8.91 40.62 -10.79
CA ALA A 173 9.80 41.47 -10.06
C ALA A 173 9.38 42.91 -10.36
N GLY A 174 9.05 43.67 -9.31
CA GLY A 174 8.80 45.10 -9.42
C GLY A 174 10.08 45.76 -9.91
N GLU A 175 9.96 46.54 -10.98
CA GLU A 175 10.91 47.60 -11.30
C GLU A 175 10.26 48.92 -10.87
N ASP A 176 11.05 49.65 -10.10
CA ASP A 176 10.92 50.95 -9.44
C ASP A 176 9.95 52.01 -10.01
#